data_AF-A0A4U5MJT9-F1
#
_entry.id   AF-A0A4U5MJT9-F1
#
_cell.length_a   1.000
_cell.length_b   1.000
_cell.length_c   1.000
_cell.angle_alpha   90.00
_cell.angle_beta   90.00
_cell.angle_gamma   90.00
#
_symmetry.space_group_name_H-M   'P 1'
#
loop_
_entity.id
_entity.type
_entity.pdbx_description
1 polymer ?
#
loop_
_entity_poly.entity_id
_entity_poly.type
_entity_poly.pdbx_seq_one_letter_code
_entity_poly.pdbx_strand_id
1 'polypeptide(L)'
;MGVLIQSSWFLYLGISLTIAVDRLLIFISPYQTIINTCMTNSLLILSWLFFLAIAILISLPGYGFTYDSLYLWNYNNAESSVSMSNIEAYFDCIVLVVIFVIYLVVFFKLLKVSAMFRIL
;
A
#
# COMPACT_ATOMS: atom_id res chain seq x y z
N MET A 1 -12.16 -9.99 -14.92
CA MET A 1 -11.95 -8.54 -14.72
C MET A 1 -11.68 -8.18 -13.26
N GLY A 2 -12.31 -8.85 -12.28
CA GLY A 2 -12.05 -8.59 -10.85
C GLY A 2 -10.61 -8.82 -10.40
N VAL A 3 -9.94 -9.82 -10.98
CA VAL A 3 -8.52 -10.13 -10.68
C VAL A 3 -7.64 -8.90 -10.83
N LEU A 4 -7.78 -8.16 -11.95
CA LEU A 4 -6.96 -6.97 -12.22
C LEU A 4 -7.33 -5.80 -11.32
N ILE A 5 -8.61 -5.60 -11.03
CA ILE A 5 -9.08 -4.54 -10.14
C ILE A 5 -8.52 -4.79 -8.73
N GLN A 6 -8.62 -6.03 -8.27
CA GLN A 6 -8.17 -6.44 -6.94
C GLN A 6 -6.65 -6.38 -6.80
N SER A 7 -5.91 -6.96 -7.74
CA SER A 7 -4.45 -6.88 -7.69
C SER A 7 -3.98 -5.42 -7.78
N SER A 8 -4.62 -4.60 -8.62
CA SER A 8 -4.30 -3.17 -8.72
C SER A 8 -4.58 -2.40 -7.43
N TRP A 9 -5.56 -2.81 -6.63
CA TRP A 9 -5.81 -2.23 -5.31
C TRP A 9 -4.62 -2.43 -4.37
N PHE A 10 -4.09 -3.65 -4.29
CA PHE A 10 -2.88 -3.94 -3.49
C PHE A 10 -1.66 -3.19 -4.00
N LEU A 11 -1.49 -3.08 -5.33
CA LEU A 11 -0.43 -2.28 -5.93
C LEU A 11 -0.57 -0.80 -5.56
N TYR A 12 -1.79 -0.25 -5.58
CA TYR A 12 -2.07 1.11 -5.17
C TYR A 12 -1.68 1.36 -3.72
N LEU A 13 -2.03 0.46 -2.79
CA LEU A 13 -1.63 0.55 -1.39
C LEU A 13 -0.11 0.48 -1.21
N GLY A 14 0.56 -0.45 -1.91
CA GLY A 14 2.02 -0.61 -1.85
C GLY A 14 2.78 0.60 -2.40
N ILE A 15 2.33 1.17 -3.52
CA ILE A 15 2.92 2.39 -4.08
C ILE A 15 2.65 3.58 -3.16
N SER A 16 1.44 3.71 -2.60
CA SER A 16 1.10 4.78 -1.66
C SER A 16 1.98 4.76 -0.41
N LEU A 17 2.28 3.57 0.11
CA LEU A 17 3.24 3.38 1.20
C LEU A 17 4.65 3.78 0.78
N THR A 18 5.11 3.34 -0.40
CA THR A 18 6.43 3.70 -0.93
C THR A 18 6.62 5.20 -1.03
N ILE A 19 5.61 5.93 -1.54
CA ILE A 19 5.63 7.40 -1.62
C ILE A 19 5.63 8.04 -0.23
N ALA A 20 4.87 7.51 0.72
CA ALA A 20 4.85 8.03 2.09
C ALA A 20 6.24 7.89 2.76
N VAL A 21 6.89 6.74 2.58
CA VAL A 21 8.25 6.47 3.09
C VAL A 21 9.28 7.35 2.41
N ASP A 22 9.22 7.53 1.09
CA ASP A 22 10.10 8.43 0.34
C ASP A 22 10.06 9.86 0.92
N ARG A 23 8.86 10.41 1.12
CA ARG A 23 8.67 11.72 1.73
C ARG A 23 9.25 11.77 3.15
N LEU A 24 9.02 10.74 3.96
CA LEU A 24 9.57 10.67 5.32
C LEU A 24 11.10 10.64 5.34
N LEU A 25 11.72 9.87 4.45
CA LEU A 25 13.18 9.79 4.33
C LEU A 25 13.81 11.12 3.92
N ILE A 26 13.18 11.86 3.00
CA ILE A 26 13.64 13.20 2.57
C ILE A 26 13.69 14.17 3.77
N PHE A 27 12.68 14.16 4.65
CA PHE A 27 12.65 15.06 5.81
C PHE A 27 13.54 14.61 6.98
N ILE A 28 13.82 13.31 7.12
CA ILE A 28 14.65 12.79 8.22
C ILE A 28 16.15 12.83 7.87
N SER A 29 16.51 12.44 6.66
CA SER A 29 17.91 12.31 6.23
C SER A 29 18.14 12.95 4.86
N PRO A 30 18.17 14.30 4.77
CA PRO A 30 18.34 15.00 3.50
C PRO A 30 19.72 14.76 2.86
N TYR A 31 20.73 14.38 3.65
CA TYR A 31 22.11 14.20 3.17
C TYR A 31 22.41 12.80 2.62
N GLN A 32 21.54 11.81 2.84
CA GLN A 32 21.77 10.42 2.40
C GLN A 32 20.87 10.03 1.23
N THR A 33 20.88 10.84 0.16
CA THR A 33 20.02 10.65 -1.01
C THR A 33 20.21 9.29 -1.69
N ILE A 34 21.44 8.78 -1.76
CA ILE A 34 21.73 7.47 -2.39
C ILE A 34 21.05 6.32 -1.63
N ILE A 35 21.14 6.33 -0.29
CA ILE A 35 20.55 5.28 0.55
C ILE A 35 19.03 5.36 0.49
N ASN A 36 18.47 6.57 0.56
CA ASN A 36 17.04 6.80 0.48
C ASN A 36 16.47 6.29 -0.85
N THR A 37 17.10 6.62 -1.99
CA THR A 37 16.69 6.14 -3.31
C THR A 37 16.79 4.62 -3.43
N CYS A 38 17.82 4.01 -2.84
CA CYS A 38 17.94 2.54 -2.82
C CYS A 38 16.79 1.89 -2.03
N MET A 39 16.45 2.44 -0.86
CA MET A 39 15.33 1.96 -0.04
C MET A 39 13.97 2.15 -0.71
N THR A 40 13.73 3.29 -1.35
CA THR A 40 12.44 3.54 -2.01
C THR A 40 12.29 2.70 -3.26
N ASN A 41 13.37 2.51 -4.02
CA ASN A 41 13.36 1.62 -5.18
C ASN A 41 13.18 0.15 -4.79
N SER A 42 13.77 -0.31 -3.68
CA SER A 42 13.55 -1.68 -3.20
C SER A 42 12.11 -1.92 -2.74
N LEU A 43 11.50 -0.95 -2.05
CA LEU A 43 10.07 -0.97 -1.71
C LEU A 43 9.17 -0.97 -2.96
N LEU A 44 9.53 -0.18 -3.97
CA LEU A 44 8.80 -0.16 -5.23
C LEU A 44 8.85 -1.52 -5.93
N ILE A 45 10.04 -2.13 -6.05
CA ILE A 45 10.20 -3.47 -6.63
C ILE A 45 9.38 -4.49 -5.83
N LEU A 46 9.41 -4.42 -4.50
CA LEU A 46 8.63 -5.31 -3.64
C LEU A 46 7.12 -5.15 -3.87
N SER A 47 6.63 -3.93 -4.07
CA SER A 47 5.21 -3.66 -4.36
C SER A 47 4.76 -4.29 -5.69
N TRP A 48 5.62 -4.24 -6.71
CA TRP A 48 5.36 -4.88 -8.01
C TRP A 48 5.41 -6.41 -7.94
N LEU A 49 6.35 -6.96 -7.18
CA LEU A 49 6.41 -8.41 -6.94
C LEU A 49 5.16 -8.89 -6.19
N PHE A 50 4.71 -8.13 -5.19
CA PHE A 50 3.49 -8.43 -4.45
C PHE A 50 2.25 -8.40 -5.34
N PHE A 51 2.13 -7.39 -6.21
CA PHE A 51 1.09 -7.34 -7.24
C PHE A 51 1.06 -8.59 -8.12
N LEU A 52 2.21 -9.01 -8.64
CA LEU A 52 2.31 -10.20 -9.49
C LEU A 52 1.92 -11.46 -8.70
N ALA A 53 2.38 -11.60 -7.46
CA ALA A 53 2.03 -12.73 -6.61
C ALA A 53 0.52 -12.83 -6.36
N ILE A 54 -0.13 -11.72 -6.03
CA ILE A 54 -1.58 -11.65 -5.80
C ILE A 54 -2.36 -11.89 -7.10
N ALA A 55 -1.90 -11.34 -8.23
CA ALA A 55 -2.52 -11.57 -9.53
C ALA A 55 -2.47 -13.05 -9.92
N ILE A 56 -1.35 -13.74 -9.67
CA ILE A 56 -1.22 -15.18 -9.88
C ILE A 56 -2.17 -15.93 -8.95
N LEU A 57 -2.16 -15.62 -7.64
CA LEU A 57 -2.97 -16.32 -6.63
C LEU A 57 -4.46 -16.24 -6.93
N ILE A 58 -4.98 -15.06 -7.28
CA ILE A 58 -6.40 -14.87 -7.63
C ILE A 58 -6.73 -15.50 -9.01
N SER A 59 -5.73 -15.71 -9.87
CA SER A 59 -5.92 -16.42 -11.14
C SER A 59 -6.02 -17.95 -10.98
N LEU A 60 -5.67 -18.51 -9.82
CA LEU A 60 -5.82 -19.95 -9.56
C LEU A 60 -7.29 -20.32 -9.28
N PRO A 61 -7.76 -21.48 -9.80
CA PRO A 61 -9.08 -22.00 -9.48
C PRO A 61 -9.16 -22.35 -7.98
N GLY A 62 -10.12 -21.75 -7.27
CA GLY A 62 -10.33 -21.94 -5.81
C GLY A 62 -10.18 -20.66 -4.97
N TYR A 63 -9.57 -19.60 -5.53
CA TYR A 63 -9.46 -18.27 -4.92
C TYR A 63 -10.17 -17.19 -5.75
N GLY A 64 -10.98 -17.61 -6.71
CA GLY A 64 -11.68 -16.73 -7.64
C GLY A 64 -12.88 -16.03 -7.00
N PHE A 65 -13.12 -14.81 -7.45
CA PHE A 65 -14.31 -14.02 -7.10
C PHE A 65 -15.52 -14.52 -7.89
N THR A 66 -16.65 -14.75 -7.21
CA THR A 66 -17.94 -15.01 -7.86
C THR A 66 -18.80 -13.76 -7.83
N TYR A 67 -19.48 -13.47 -8.94
CA TYR A 67 -20.37 -12.33 -9.05
C TYR A 67 -21.65 -12.59 -8.25
N ASP A 68 -21.83 -11.89 -7.13
CA ASP A 68 -23.04 -11.98 -6.30
C ASP A 68 -24.09 -10.96 -6.78
N SER A 69 -23.64 -9.79 -7.30
CA SER A 69 -24.47 -8.87 -8.10
C SER A 69 -23.63 -7.99 -9.05
N LEU A 70 -24.28 -7.26 -9.96
CA LEU A 70 -23.64 -6.35 -10.94
C LEU A 70 -22.78 -5.24 -10.30
N TYR A 71 -22.93 -4.97 -9.00
CA TYR A 71 -22.21 -3.92 -8.26
C TYR A 71 -21.51 -4.41 -6.99
N LEU A 72 -21.74 -5.65 -6.55
CA LEU A 72 -21.09 -6.25 -5.38
C LEU A 72 -20.28 -7.46 -5.78
N TRP A 73 -18.98 -7.33 -5.59
CA TRP A 73 -17.97 -8.36 -5.80
C TRP A 73 -17.76 -9.05 -4.46
N ASN A 74 -18.45 -10.18 -4.24
CA ASN A 74 -18.22 -10.98 -3.04
C ASN A 74 -17.29 -12.15 -3.36
N TYR A 75 -16.48 -12.52 -2.38
CA TYR A 75 -15.75 -13.78 -2.39
C TYR A 75 -16.74 -14.94 -2.49
N ASN A 76 -16.36 -16.01 -3.19
CA ASN A 76 -17.19 -17.21 -3.25
C ASN A 76 -17.39 -17.79 -1.84
N ASN A 77 -18.50 -18.49 -1.59
CA ASN A 77 -18.78 -19.13 -0.30
C ASN A 77 -17.84 -20.33 0.00
N ALA A 78 -16.76 -20.49 -0.76
CA ALA A 78 -15.69 -21.42 -0.46
C ALA A 78 -14.87 -20.91 0.73
N GLU A 79 -14.56 -21.79 1.69
CA GLU A 79 -13.83 -21.44 2.92
C GLU A 79 -12.50 -20.70 2.66
N SER A 80 -11.83 -21.02 1.55
CA SER A 80 -10.59 -20.35 1.09
C SER A 80 -10.80 -18.89 0.73
N SER A 81 -11.95 -18.56 0.15
CA SER A 81 -12.29 -17.22 -0.33
C SER A 81 -12.75 -16.32 0.82
N VAL A 82 -13.49 -16.86 1.80
CA VAL A 82 -13.86 -16.15 3.04
C VAL A 82 -12.62 -15.85 3.90
N SER A 83 -11.69 -16.81 3.98
CA SER A 83 -10.43 -16.60 4.72
C SER A 83 -9.57 -15.50 4.08
N MET A 84 -9.49 -15.46 2.75
CA MET A 84 -8.78 -14.42 2.01
C MET A 84 -9.39 -13.03 2.25
N SER A 85 -10.72 -12.93 2.25
CA SER A 85 -11.44 -11.67 2.52
C SER A 85 -11.12 -11.08 3.89
N ASN A 86 -11.09 -11.91 4.93
CA ASN A 86 -10.75 -11.45 6.28
C ASN A 86 -9.29 -10.96 6.35
N ILE A 87 -8.35 -11.70 5.75
CA ILE A 87 -6.93 -11.33 5.73
C ILE A 87 -6.74 -9.99 5.02
N GLU A 88 -7.42 -9.80 3.90
CA GLU A 88 -7.39 -8.55 3.15
C GLU A 88 -7.90 -7.38 3.99
N ALA A 89 -9.06 -7.50 4.65
CA ALA A 89 -9.60 -6.43 5.47
C ALA A 89 -8.64 -5.98 6.58
N TYR A 90 -7.94 -6.93 7.21
CA TYR A 90 -6.90 -6.61 8.19
C TYR A 90 -5.67 -5.96 7.55
N PHE A 91 -5.20 -6.48 6.42
CA PHE A 91 -4.06 -5.94 5.70
C PHE A 91 -4.30 -4.49 5.27
N ASP A 92 -5.45 -4.23 4.65
CA ASP A 92 -5.85 -2.90 4.19
C ASP A 92 -5.95 -1.91 5.35
N CYS A 93 -6.58 -2.32 6.46
CA CYS A 93 -6.68 -1.49 7.65
C CYS A 93 -5.30 -1.12 8.20
N ILE A 94 -4.40 -2.11 8.34
CA ILE A 94 -3.05 -1.90 8.88
C ILE A 94 -2.24 -0.99 7.94
N VAL A 95 -2.24 -1.26 6.64
CA VAL A 95 -1.46 -0.47 5.68
C VAL A 95 -1.94 0.98 5.64
N LEU A 96 -3.25 1.22 5.65
CA LEU A 96 -3.81 2.58 5.69
C LEU A 96 -3.43 3.31 6.98
N VAL A 97 -3.48 2.64 8.14
CA VAL A 97 -3.05 3.23 9.42
C VAL A 97 -1.56 3.60 9.38
N VAL A 98 -0.71 2.70 8.86
CA VAL A 98 0.73 2.97 8.72
C VAL A 98 0.98 4.18 7.81
N ILE A 99 0.33 4.22 6.65
CA ILE A 99 0.42 5.35 5.71
C ILE A 99 0.00 6.65 6.41
N PHE A 100 -1.12 6.63 7.13
CA PHE A 100 -1.64 7.79 7.85
C PHE A 100 -0.65 8.29 8.92
N VAL A 101 -0.09 7.40 9.73
CA VAL A 101 0.90 7.74 10.75
C VAL A 101 2.16 8.35 10.12
N ILE A 102 2.67 7.79 9.03
CA ILE A 102 3.82 8.34 8.29
C ILE A 102 3.52 9.77 7.82
N TYR A 103 2.34 9.99 7.24
CA TYR A 103 1.94 11.33 6.79
C TYR A 103 1.80 12.32 7.92
N LEU A 104 1.28 11.91 9.09
CA LEU A 104 1.25 12.77 10.27
C LEU A 104 2.66 13.19 10.70
N VAL A 105 3.61 12.25 10.73
CA VAL A 105 5.01 12.55 11.06
C VAL A 105 5.61 13.56 10.08
N VAL A 106 5.41 13.34 8.77
CA VAL A 106 5.85 14.25 7.71
C VAL A 106 5.23 15.64 7.89
N PHE A 107 3.93 15.70 8.18
CA PHE A 107 3.21 16.95 8.41
C PHE A 107 3.76 17.73 9.61
N PHE A 108 4.03 17.06 10.73
CA PHE A 108 4.66 17.71 11.89
C PHE A 108 6.06 18.25 11.57
N LYS A 109 6.86 17.52 10.78
CA LYS A 109 8.17 18.00 10.34
C LYS A 109 8.06 19.23 9.45
N LEU A 110 7.10 19.24 8.53
CA LEU A 110 6.81 20.40 7.67
C LEU A 110 6.40 21.63 8.49
N LEU A 111 5.52 21.47 9.48
CA LEU A 111 5.14 22.56 10.39
C LEU A 111 6.34 23.13 11.14
N LYS A 112 7.23 22.26 11.65
CA LYS A 112 8.45 22.69 12.34
C LYS A 112 9.37 23.51 11.44
N VAL A 113 9.58 23.08 10.19
CA VAL A 113 10.40 23.79 9.20
C VAL A 113 9.76 25.13 8.83
N SER A 114 8.45 25.15 8.60
CA SER A 114 7.71 26.39 8.27
C SER A 114 7.72 27.40 9.42
N ALA A 115 7.59 26.93 10.67
CA ALA A 115 7.68 27.79 11.85
C ALA A 115 9.09 28.40 11.99
N MET A 116 10.14 27.62 11.76
CA MET A 116 11.52 28.12 11.78
C MET A 116 11.75 29.21 10.71
N PHE A 117 11.22 29.02 9.50
CA PHE A 117 11.34 29.99 8.42
C PHE A 117 10.57 31.30 8.71
N ARG A 118 9.50 31.27 9.50
CA ARG A 118 8.77 32.50 9.89
C ARG A 118 9.46 33.34 10.97
N ILE A 119 10.44 32.79 11.68
CA ILE A 119 11.12 33.46 12.79
C ILE A 119 12.41 34.18 12.31
N LEU A 120 12.91 33.82 11.13
CA LEU A 120 14.13 34.35 10.51
C LEU A 120 13.81 35.48 9.53
#